data_AF-Q121B8-F1
#
_entry.id   AF-Q121B8-F1
#
_cell.length_a   1.000
_cell.length_b   1.000
_cell.length_c   1.000
_cell.angle_alpha   90.00
_cell.angle_beta   90.00
_cell.angle_gamma   90.00
#
_symmetry.space_group_name_H-M   'P 1'
#
loop_
_entity.id
_entity.type
_entity.pdbx_description
1 polymer ?
#
loop_
_entity_poly.entity_id
_entity_poly.type
_entity_poly.pdbx_seq_one_letter_code
_entity_poly.pdbx_strand_id
1 'polypeptide(L)'
;MQIILTVPLIVETVLQGKLELLPVHMTSRPSTSPAKRSAFLKPQGQCIPLAPKEVERCKAYMLKHETEALSEDASTAFTIDGNALQECQPDVMDVDHQPED
;
A
#
# COMPACT_ATOMS: atom_id res chain seq x y z
N MET A 1 5.07 1.70 10.88
CA MET A 1 3.89 1.97 10.06
C MET A 1 2.75 2.56 10.87
N GLN A 2 2.10 3.60 10.36
CA GLN A 2 0.93 4.24 10.97
C GLN A 2 -0.25 4.24 9.98
N ILE A 3 -1.44 3.83 10.43
CA ILE A 3 -2.68 3.89 9.62
C ILE A 3 -3.45 5.17 9.90
N ILE A 4 -4.14 5.68 8.88
CA ILE A 4 -5.07 6.80 8.96
C ILE A 4 -6.44 6.23 9.36
N LEU A 5 -6.95 6.62 10.53
CA LEU A 5 -8.26 6.16 10.97
C LEU A 5 -9.36 6.84 10.16
N THR A 6 -10.10 6.05 9.38
CA THR A 6 -11.19 6.48 8.49
C THR A 6 -12.17 5.31 8.30
N VAL A 7 -13.20 5.49 7.49
CA VAL A 7 -14.07 4.39 7.06
C VAL A 7 -13.25 3.41 6.21
N PRO A 8 -13.12 2.13 6.59
CA PRO A 8 -12.31 1.17 5.86
C PRO A 8 -12.88 0.87 4.47
N LEU A 9 -11.99 0.60 3.52
CA LEU A 9 -12.36 0.07 2.22
C LEU A 9 -12.47 -1.45 2.31
N ILE A 10 -13.69 -1.96 2.15
CA ILE A 10 -13.92 -3.41 2.08
C ILE A 10 -13.71 -3.89 0.65
N VAL A 11 -12.73 -4.77 0.47
CA VAL A 11 -12.30 -5.31 -0.83
C VAL A 11 -12.57 -6.81 -0.89
N GLU A 12 -13.13 -7.28 -2.00
CA GLU A 12 -13.34 -8.71 -2.25
C GLU A 12 -12.16 -9.30 -3.02
N THR A 13 -11.44 -10.23 -2.38
CA THR A 13 -10.31 -10.93 -3.00
C THR A 13 -10.78 -12.19 -3.72
N VAL A 14 -9.99 -12.66 -4.67
CA VAL A 14 -10.35 -13.87 -5.44
C VAL A 14 -10.28 -15.14 -4.58
N LEU A 15 -9.43 -15.19 -3.56
CA LEU A 15 -9.13 -16.43 -2.80
C LEU A 15 -9.13 -16.28 -1.27
N GLN A 16 -8.99 -15.06 -0.73
CA GLN A 16 -8.81 -14.81 0.71
C GLN A 16 -10.06 -14.21 1.38
N GLY A 17 -11.18 -14.14 0.68
CA GLY A 17 -12.40 -13.52 1.19
C GLY A 17 -12.33 -11.99 1.14
N LYS A 18 -12.83 -11.32 2.19
CA LYS A 18 -12.88 -9.86 2.26
C LYS A 18 -11.70 -9.33 3.07
N LEU A 19 -11.12 -8.22 2.62
CA LEU A 19 -10.14 -7.44 3.37
C LEU A 19 -10.74 -6.09 3.77
N GLU A 20 -10.38 -5.61 4.95
CA GLU A 20 -10.79 -4.29 5.45
C GLU A 20 -9.62 -3.32 5.48
N LEU A 21 -9.45 -2.55 4.41
CA LEU A 21 -8.24 -1.79 4.15
C LEU A 21 -8.37 -0.33 4.62
N LEU A 22 -7.44 0.10 5.47
CA LEU A 22 -7.25 1.48 5.86
C LEU A 22 -6.03 2.08 5.16
N PRO A 23 -6.01 3.40 4.91
CA PRO A 23 -4.88 4.06 4.28
C PRO A 23 -3.71 4.10 5.26
N VAL A 24 -2.50 3.86 4.76
CA VAL A 24 -1.28 4.04 5.53
C VAL A 24 -0.80 5.47 5.37
N HIS A 25 -0.39 6.11 6.45
CA HIS A 25 0.25 7.42 6.39
C HIS A 25 1.64 7.27 5.75
N MET A 26 1.94 8.08 4.73
CA MET A 26 3.22 8.06 4.01
C MET A 26 3.77 9.48 3.89
N THR A 27 5.07 9.65 4.14
CA THR A 27 5.73 10.96 4.00
C THR A 27 6.25 11.22 2.58
N SER A 28 6.38 10.16 1.77
CA SER A 28 6.84 10.26 0.39
C SER A 28 6.07 9.30 -0.52
N ARG A 29 6.07 9.61 -1.83
CA ARG A 29 5.33 8.85 -2.87
C ARG A 29 6.30 7.98 -3.68
N PRO A 30 6.37 6.65 -3.44
CA PRO A 30 7.18 5.72 -4.22
C PRO A 30 7.03 5.83 -5.74
N SER A 31 5.84 6.18 -6.24
CA SER A 31 5.60 6.27 -7.68
C SER A 31 6.39 7.38 -8.39
N THR A 32 6.96 8.34 -7.66
CA THR A 32 7.71 9.45 -8.27
C THR A 32 9.10 9.05 -8.75
N SER A 33 9.62 7.87 -8.38
CA SER A 33 10.94 7.38 -8.79
C SER A 33 10.96 5.86 -8.92
N PRO A 34 11.47 5.30 -10.04
CA PRO A 34 11.63 3.86 -10.18
C PRO A 34 12.44 3.22 -9.05
N ALA A 35 13.48 3.90 -8.56
CA ALA A 35 14.30 3.39 -7.44
C ALA A 35 13.51 3.33 -6.13
N LYS A 36 12.71 4.37 -5.84
CA LYS A 36 11.82 4.38 -4.66
C LYS A 36 10.74 3.31 -4.78
N ARG A 37 10.13 3.15 -5.96
CA ARG A 37 9.16 2.08 -6.22
C ARG A 37 9.75 0.70 -5.97
N SER A 38 10.97 0.43 -6.45
CA SER A 38 11.62 -0.86 -6.24
C SER A 38 11.94 -1.13 -4.76
N ALA A 39 12.35 -0.12 -4.00
CA ALA A 39 12.61 -0.25 -2.56
C ALA A 39 11.31 -0.32 -1.72
N PHE A 40 10.21 0.21 -2.25
CA PHE A 40 8.90 0.18 -1.63
C PHE A 40 8.21 -1.18 -1.77
N LEU A 41 8.38 -1.88 -2.88
CA LEU A 41 7.84 -3.22 -3.05
C LEU A 41 8.64 -4.22 -2.21
N LYS A 42 7.96 -5.05 -1.41
CA LYS A 42 8.63 -6.07 -0.60
C LYS A 42 9.04 -7.25 -1.49
N PRO A 43 10.34 -7.56 -1.63
CA PRO A 43 10.77 -8.73 -2.40
C PRO A 43 10.17 -10.01 -1.80
N GLN A 44 9.57 -10.86 -2.65
CA GLN A 44 8.88 -12.09 -2.23
C GLN A 44 7.72 -11.87 -1.24
N GLY A 45 7.22 -10.64 -1.14
CA GLY A 45 6.05 -10.31 -0.33
C GLY A 45 4.77 -10.93 -0.90
N GLN A 46 3.74 -11.01 -0.07
CA GLN A 46 2.45 -11.56 -0.44
C GLN A 46 1.84 -10.81 -1.62
N CYS A 47 1.24 -11.56 -2.55
CA CYS A 47 0.53 -11.04 -3.71
C CYS A 47 -0.90 -11.58 -3.69
N ILE A 48 -1.89 -10.69 -3.58
CA ILE A 48 -3.31 -11.04 -3.47
C ILE A 48 -4.01 -10.61 -4.76
N PRO A 49 -4.41 -11.54 -5.63
CA PRO A 49 -5.13 -11.21 -6.84
C PRO A 49 -6.46 -10.52 -6.54
N LEU A 50 -6.73 -9.44 -7.27
CA LEU A 50 -7.97 -8.68 -7.22
C LEU A 50 -8.70 -8.71 -8.55
N ALA A 51 -10.03 -8.66 -8.49
CA ALA A 51 -10.83 -8.37 -9.67
C ALA A 51 -10.55 -6.93 -10.14
N PRO A 52 -10.61 -6.63 -11.46
CA PRO A 52 -10.35 -5.28 -11.96
C PRO A 52 -11.21 -4.18 -11.30
N LYS A 53 -12.47 -4.48 -10.97
CA LYS A 53 -13.36 -3.57 -10.24
C LYS A 53 -12.78 -3.14 -8.88
N GLU A 54 -12.11 -4.06 -8.20
CA GLU A 54 -11.56 -3.86 -6.86
C GLU A 54 -10.26 -3.07 -6.93
N VAL A 55 -9.44 -3.32 -7.95
CA VAL A 55 -8.23 -2.54 -8.24
C VAL A 55 -8.57 -1.06 -8.37
N GLU A 56 -9.61 -0.72 -9.15
CA GLU A 56 -10.03 0.67 -9.34
C GLU A 56 -10.57 1.30 -8.05
N ARG A 57 -11.30 0.54 -7.23
CA ARG A 57 -11.75 0.99 -5.90
C ARG A 57 -10.57 1.29 -4.98
N CYS A 58 -9.56 0.41 -4.95
CA CYS A 58 -8.34 0.62 -4.17
C CYS A 58 -7.59 1.87 -4.63
N LYS A 59 -7.39 2.05 -5.94
CA LYS A 59 -6.72 3.24 -6.50
C LYS A 59 -7.45 4.54 -6.15
N ALA A 60 -8.77 4.56 -6.31
CA ALA A 60 -9.58 5.72 -5.97
C ALA A 60 -9.50 6.07 -4.48
N TYR A 61 -9.47 5.04 -3.62
CA TYR A 61 -9.36 5.20 -2.19
C TYR A 61 -7.97 5.70 -1.75
N MET A 62 -6.90 5.11 -2.31
CA MET A 62 -5.52 5.57 -2.15
C MET A 62 -5.37 7.04 -2.55
N LEU A 63 -5.89 7.42 -3.73
CA LEU A 63 -5.87 8.80 -4.22
C LEU A 63 -6.61 9.77 -3.28
N LYS A 64 -7.80 9.39 -2.82
CA LYS A 64 -8.61 10.22 -1.90
C LYS A 64 -7.89 10.51 -0.58
N HIS A 65 -7.10 9.55 -0.10
CA HIS A 65 -6.37 9.65 1.16
C HIS A 65 -4.88 10.01 0.97
N GLU A 66 -4.50 10.41 -0.25
CA GLU A 66 -3.15 10.83 -0.62
C GLU A 66 -2.03 9.83 -0.25
N THR A 67 -2.34 8.53 -0.30
CA THR A 67 -1.42 7.43 0.03
C THR A 67 -1.19 6.50 -1.16
N GLU A 68 -0.14 5.67 -1.09
CA GLU A 68 0.13 4.58 -2.03
C GLU A 68 0.16 3.21 -1.35
N ALA A 69 -0.21 3.14 -0.07
CA ALA A 69 -0.23 1.92 0.73
C ALA A 69 -1.53 1.80 1.55
N LEU A 70 -2.03 0.58 1.67
CA LEU A 70 -3.19 0.22 2.49
C LEU A 70 -2.84 -0.92 3.44
N SER A 71 -3.49 -1.00 4.60
CA SER A 71 -3.24 -2.04 5.61
C SER A 71 -4.53 -2.37 6.36
N GLU A 72 -4.68 -3.62 6.79
CA GLU A 72 -5.81 -4.03 7.66
C GLU A 72 -5.51 -3.78 9.14
N ASP A 73 -4.24 -3.91 9.54
CA ASP A 73 -3.85 -4.12 10.94
C ASP A 73 -2.66 -3.26 11.39
N ALA A 74 -2.16 -2.37 10.52
CA ALA A 74 -0.94 -1.58 10.73
C ALA A 74 0.35 -2.42 10.88
N SER A 75 0.31 -3.74 10.57
CA SER A 75 1.49 -4.62 10.55
C SER A 75 1.96 -4.91 9.13
N THR A 76 1.01 -5.19 8.23
CA THR A 76 1.27 -5.57 6.84
C THR A 76 0.61 -4.56 5.91
N ALA A 77 1.38 -4.01 4.97
CA ALA A 77 0.89 -3.05 3.99
C ALA A 77 0.94 -3.60 2.58
N PHE A 78 -0.03 -3.15 1.78
CA PHE A 78 -0.20 -3.52 0.40
C PHE A 78 -0.30 -2.27 -0.48
N THR A 79 0.29 -2.34 -1.66
CA THR A 79 0.09 -1.39 -2.73
C THR A 79 -0.56 -2.06 -3.94
N ILE A 80 -1.00 -1.29 -4.92
CA ILE A 80 -1.52 -1.83 -6.17
C ILE A 80 -0.37 -2.07 -7.14
N ASP A 81 -0.22 -3.32 -7.57
CA ASP A 81 0.68 -3.69 -8.67
C ASP A 81 -0.06 -4.58 -9.67
N GLY A 82 -0.28 -4.04 -10.87
CA GLY A 82 -1.13 -4.69 -11.88
C GLY A 82 -2.55 -4.94 -11.37
N ASN A 83 -2.95 -6.22 -11.36
CA ASN A 83 -4.27 -6.67 -10.91
C ASN A 83 -4.24 -7.31 -9.51
N ALA A 84 -3.30 -6.89 -8.65
CA ALA A 84 -3.14 -7.47 -7.33
C ALA A 84 -2.79 -6.41 -6.27
N LEU A 85 -3.05 -6.77 -5.02
CA LEU A 85 -2.43 -6.15 -3.86
C LEU A 85 -1.08 -6.83 -3.63
N GLN A 86 0.00 -6.07 -3.79
CA GLN A 86 1.37 -6.52 -3.55
C GLN A 86 1.85 -5.96 -2.23
N GLU A 87 2.39 -6.82 -1.37
CA GLU A 87 2.96 -6.41 -0.09
C GLU A 87 4.12 -5.42 -0.30
N CYS A 88 4.16 -4.38 0.51
CA CYS A 88 5.06 -3.24 0.39
C CYS A 88 5.61 -2.80 1.76
N GLN A 89 6.61 -1.93 1.72
CA GLN A 89 7.35 -1.44 2.88
C GLN A 89 7.27 0.10 2.91
N PRO A 90 6.16 0.68 3.40
CA PRO A 90 6.00 2.13 3.48
C PRO A 90 7.05 2.78 4.39
N ASP A 91 7.46 2.11 5.47
CA ASP A 91 8.42 2.65 6.44
C ASP A 91 9.85 2.83 5.87
N VAL A 92 10.23 2.05 4.84
CA VAL A 92 11.55 2.19 4.18
C VAL A 92 11.64 3.53 3.44
N MET A 93 10.50 4.16 3.14
CA MET A 93 10.42 5.46 2.49
C MET A 93 10.57 6.65 3.45
N ASP A 94 10.49 6.44 4.76
CA ASP A 94 10.65 7.49 5.79
C ASP A 94 12.12 7.70 6.19
N VAL A 95 13.04 6.84 5.71
CA VAL A 95 14.46 6.92 6.03
C VAL A 95 15.19 7.79 5.02
N ASP A 96 14.94 9.11 5.06
CA ASP A 96 15.99 10.05 4.67
C ASP A 96 17.10 9.88 5.72
N HIS A 97 18.08 9.03 5.41
CA HIS A 97 19.38 9.06 6.08
C HIS A 97 19.95 10.46 5.87
N GLN A 98 19.75 11.37 6.82
CA GLN A 98 20.67 12.48 6.98
C GLN A 98 21.98 11.84 7.43
N PRO A 99 23.09 11.95 6.66
CA PRO A 99 24.39 11.66 7.24
C PRO A 99 24.57 12.68 8.37
N GLU A 100 24.64 12.20 9.61
CA GLU A 100 25.16 12.99 10.72
C GLU A 100 26.61 13.36 10.36
N ASP A 101 26.91 14.66 10.45
CA ASP A 101 28.20 15.32 10.15
C ASP A 101 29.43 14.62 10.75
#